data_AF-A0A194ALJ4-F1
#
_entry.id   AF-A0A194ALJ4-F1
#
_cell.length_a   1.000
_cell.length_b   1.000
_cell.length_c   1.000
_cell.angle_alpha   90.00
_cell.angle_beta   90.00
_cell.angle_gamma   90.00
#
_symmetry.space_group_name_H-M   'P 1'
#
loop_
_entity.id
_entity.type
_entity.pdbx_description
1 polymer ?
#
loop_
_entity_poly.entity_id
_entity_poly.type
_entity_poly.pdbx_seq_one_letter_code
_entity_poly.pdbx_strand_id
1 'polypeptide(L)'
;MYIFRTTDDERLKLMNVTLTGVDKEVSDHMITMWSSFAKTSIPSAGKSSLPWLEYEPKKSIYLDIDSEFSLRQRLNEAEVDFWSVKMTSPDLVDAYKYSDVHEEL
;
A
#
# COMPACT_ATOMS: atom_id res chain seq x y z
N MET A 1 12.29 -28.41 24.43
CA MET A 1 11.20 -27.49 24.04
C MET A 1 11.23 -27.38 22.52
N TYR A 2 10.35 -28.09 21.81
CA TYR A 2 10.32 -28.11 20.35
C TYR A 2 9.35 -27.03 19.87
N ILE A 3 9.89 -26.02 19.18
CA ILE A 3 9.09 -25.00 18.50
C ILE A 3 8.76 -25.57 17.12
N PHE A 4 7.50 -25.97 16.89
CA PHE A 4 7.04 -26.38 15.57
C PHE A 4 7.13 -25.20 14.62
N ARG A 5 8.01 -25.28 13.61
CA ARG A 5 7.95 -24.39 12.45
C ARG A 5 6.84 -24.89 11.55
N THR A 6 5.64 -24.33 11.69
CA THR A 6 4.54 -24.56 10.75
C THR A 6 4.93 -24.00 9.39
N THR A 7 4.78 -24.79 8.33
CA THR A 7 4.97 -24.31 6.94
C THR A 7 3.82 -23.38 6.56
N ASP A 8 4.05 -22.48 5.59
CA ASP A 8 3.04 -21.49 5.20
C ASP A 8 1.74 -22.14 4.70
N ASP A 9 1.84 -23.30 4.02
CA ASP A 9 0.67 -24.10 3.59
C ASP A 9 -0.20 -24.59 4.76
N GLU A 10 0.39 -24.93 5.90
CA GLU A 10 -0.37 -25.33 7.08
C GLU A 10 -1.03 -24.13 7.77
N ARG A 11 -0.40 -22.94 7.73
CA ARG A 11 -0.97 -21.71 8.27
C ARG A 11 -2.17 -21.24 7.44
N LEU A 12 -2.10 -21.36 6.12
CA LEU A 12 -3.17 -20.98 5.21
C LEU A 12 -4.40 -21.88 5.36
N LYS A 13 -4.18 -23.19 5.58
CA LYS A 13 -5.26 -24.14 5.90
C LYS A 13 -5.97 -23.79 7.22
N LEU A 14 -5.24 -23.33 8.23
CA LEU A 14 -5.83 -22.92 9.51
C LEU A 14 -6.64 -21.63 9.40
N MET A 15 -6.34 -20.77 8.42
CA MET A 15 -7.07 -19.52 8.16
C MET A 15 -8.24 -19.71 7.17
N ASN A 16 -8.49 -20.93 6.69
CA ASN A 16 -9.47 -21.23 5.64
C ASN A 16 -9.27 -20.37 4.37
N VAL A 17 -8.02 -19.99 4.10
CA VAL A 17 -7.65 -19.22 2.91
C VAL A 17 -7.31 -20.20 1.80
N THR A 18 -8.12 -20.21 0.75
CA THR A 18 -7.82 -20.92 -0.50
C THR A 18 -7.11 -20.01 -1.47
N LEU A 19 -5.82 -20.24 -1.69
CA LEU A 19 -5.06 -19.62 -2.77
C LEU A 19 -5.57 -20.12 -4.12
N THR A 20 -5.97 -19.17 -4.97
CA THR A 20 -6.44 -19.40 -6.33
C THR A 20 -5.31 -19.17 -7.34
N GLY A 21 -5.54 -19.55 -8.60
CA GLY A 21 -4.62 -19.23 -9.68
C GLY A 21 -4.39 -17.73 -9.87
N VAL A 22 -5.43 -16.92 -9.63
CA VAL A 22 -5.37 -15.45 -9.71
C VAL A 22 -4.43 -14.88 -8.65
N ASP A 23 -4.49 -15.40 -7.42
CA ASP A 23 -3.59 -14.95 -6.34
C ASP A 23 -2.12 -15.21 -6.69
N LYS A 24 -1.86 -16.35 -7.33
CA LYS A 24 -0.51 -16.69 -7.81
C LYS A 24 -0.05 -15.74 -8.92
N GLU A 25 -0.91 -15.44 -9.89
CA GLU A 25 -0.58 -14.51 -10.97
C GLU A 25 -0.30 -13.09 -10.44
N VAL A 26 -1.11 -12.60 -9.51
CA VAL A 26 -0.87 -11.31 -8.84
C VAL A 26 0.46 -11.33 -8.08
N SER A 27 0.75 -12.41 -7.34
CA SER A 27 2.02 -12.58 -6.64
C SER A 27 3.23 -12.59 -7.60
N ASP A 28 3.15 -13.32 -8.71
CA ASP A 28 4.23 -13.40 -9.70
C ASP A 28 4.50 -12.05 -10.35
N HIS A 29 3.45 -11.28 -10.67
CA HIS A 29 3.58 -9.91 -11.17
C HIS A 29 4.22 -8.97 -10.14
N MET A 30 3.82 -9.06 -8.87
CA MET A 30 4.37 -8.25 -7.79
C MET A 30 5.85 -8.54 -7.54
N ILE A 31 6.22 -9.82 -7.45
CA ILE A 31 7.62 -10.24 -7.27
C ILE A 31 8.47 -9.73 -8.45
N THR A 32 7.95 -9.82 -9.68
CA THR A 32 8.65 -9.34 -10.87
C THR A 32 8.86 -7.83 -10.85
N MET A 33 7.80 -7.06 -10.55
CA MET A 33 7.90 -5.60 -10.44
C MET A 33 8.89 -5.16 -9.37
N TRP A 34 8.87 -5.80 -8.20
CA TRP A 34 9.74 -5.46 -7.07
C TRP A 34 11.19 -5.81 -7.40
N SER A 35 11.40 -6.93 -8.09
CA SER A 35 12.71 -7.34 -8.59
C SER A 35 13.26 -6.38 -9.65
N SER A 36 12.42 -5.92 -10.58
CA SER A 36 12.80 -4.92 -11.59
C SER A 36 13.14 -3.58 -10.95
N PHE A 37 12.32 -3.12 -10.00
CA PHE A 37 12.60 -1.90 -9.24
C PHE A 37 13.94 -1.98 -8.51
N ALA A 38 14.24 -3.09 -7.83
CA ALA A 38 15.52 -3.27 -7.16
C ALA A 38 16.73 -3.27 -8.12
N LYS A 39 16.54 -3.70 -9.38
CA LYS A 39 17.61 -3.76 -10.40
C LYS A 39 17.82 -2.43 -11.12
N THR A 40 16.75 -1.73 -11.49
CA THR A 40 16.79 -0.61 -12.44
C THR A 40 16.06 0.64 -11.97
N SER A 41 15.56 0.66 -10.73
CA SER A 41 14.69 1.69 -10.14
C SER A 41 13.40 1.98 -10.92
N ILE A 42 13.08 1.19 -11.94
CA ILE A 42 11.87 1.30 -12.76
C ILE A 42 11.11 -0.02 -12.62
N PRO A 43 9.98 -0.04 -11.89
CA PRO A 43 9.18 -1.25 -11.75
C PRO A 43 8.57 -1.65 -13.11
N SER A 44 8.68 -2.92 -13.47
CA SER A 44 8.01 -3.48 -14.65
C SER A 44 7.65 -4.95 -14.41
N ALA A 45 6.46 -5.37 -14.85
CA ALA A 45 5.99 -6.75 -14.73
C ALA A 45 6.24 -7.57 -16.01
N GLY A 46 7.11 -7.09 -16.92
CA GLY A 46 7.46 -7.75 -18.18
C GLY A 46 7.12 -6.92 -19.42
N LYS A 47 7.24 -7.53 -20.61
CA LYS A 47 7.17 -6.83 -21.92
C LYS A 47 5.78 -6.33 -22.32
N SER A 48 4.72 -6.81 -21.68
CA SER A 48 3.31 -6.49 -22.00
C SER A 48 2.55 -5.89 -20.83
N SER A 49 3.23 -5.59 -19.71
CA SER A 49 2.56 -5.07 -18.52
C SER A 49 2.41 -3.56 -18.61
N LEU A 50 1.25 -3.08 -18.17
CA LEU A 50 0.93 -1.68 -17.97
C LEU A 50 2.06 -0.97 -17.20
N PRO A 51 2.64 0.13 -17.71
CA PRO A 51 3.83 0.72 -17.11
C PRO A 51 3.47 1.36 -15.76
N TRP A 52 4.17 0.98 -14.68
CA TRP A 52 4.06 1.68 -13.41
C TRP A 52 4.78 3.02 -13.54
N LEU A 53 4.00 4.07 -13.72
CA LEU A 53 4.51 5.43 -13.88
C LEU A 53 5.05 5.98 -12.56
N GLU A 54 6.06 6.84 -12.68
CA GLU A 54 6.58 7.61 -11.55
C GLU A 54 5.47 8.50 -10.95
N TYR A 55 5.45 8.57 -9.62
CA TYR A 55 4.47 9.37 -8.92
C TYR A 55 4.77 10.87 -9.07
N GLU A 56 3.84 11.60 -9.69
CA GLU A 56 3.89 13.06 -9.77
C GLU A 56 2.79 13.66 -8.89
N PRO A 57 3.08 14.51 -7.88
CA PRO A 57 2.08 15.03 -6.96
C PRO A 57 0.92 15.78 -7.61
N LYS A 58 1.10 16.34 -8.82
CA LYS A 58 0.04 17.03 -9.56
C LYS A 58 -0.94 16.08 -10.24
N LYS A 59 -0.45 14.91 -10.65
CA LYS A 59 -1.27 13.89 -11.34
C LYS A 59 -1.78 12.85 -10.36
N SER A 60 -1.04 12.60 -9.28
CA SER A 60 -1.32 11.62 -8.23
C SER A 60 -1.70 10.25 -8.81
N ILE A 61 -1.04 9.86 -9.90
CA ILE A 61 -1.27 8.58 -10.57
C ILE A 61 -0.61 7.48 -9.74
N TYR A 62 -1.33 6.40 -9.50
CA TYR A 62 -0.85 5.22 -8.82
C TYR A 62 -1.26 3.96 -9.58
N LEU A 63 -0.51 2.88 -9.36
CA LEU A 63 -0.87 1.55 -9.84
C LEU A 63 -1.83 0.92 -8.85
N ASP A 64 -3.02 0.61 -9.32
CA ASP A 64 -4.02 -0.18 -8.61
C ASP A 64 -3.70 -1.66 -8.81
N ILE A 65 -3.31 -2.31 -7.72
CA ILE A 65 -2.88 -3.71 -7.68
C ILE A 65 -4.09 -4.53 -7.22
N ASP A 66 -4.68 -5.26 -8.15
CA ASP A 66 -5.80 -6.17 -7.95
C ASP A 66 -5.64 -7.36 -8.92
N SER A 67 -6.65 -8.24 -9.03
CA SER A 67 -6.68 -9.31 -10.04
C SER A 67 -6.45 -8.78 -11.46
N GLU A 68 -6.86 -7.53 -11.73
CA GLU A 68 -6.53 -6.78 -12.94
C GLU A 68 -5.81 -5.48 -12.57
N PHE A 69 -4.58 -5.33 -13.06
CA PHE A 69 -3.77 -4.14 -12.78
C PHE A 69 -4.26 -2.96 -13.62
N SER A 70 -4.44 -1.79 -12.98
CA SER A 70 -4.86 -0.58 -13.67
C SER A 70 -4.13 0.66 -13.14
N LEU A 71 -4.04 1.73 -13.96
CA LEU A 71 -3.60 3.03 -13.45
C LEU A 71 -4.82 3.82 -13.00
N ARG A 72 -4.78 4.28 -11.75
CA ARG A 72 -5.77 5.16 -11.17
C ARG A 72 -5.09 6.46 -10.74
N GLN A 73 -5.89 7.44 -10.34
CA GLN A 73 -5.39 8.74 -9.90
C GLN A 73 -6.13 9.21 -8.66
N ARG A 74 -5.46 10.04 -7.86
CA ARG A 74 -6.06 10.75 -6.71
C ARG A 74 -6.68 9.81 -5.68
N LEU A 75 -5.89 8.87 -5.18
CA LEU A 75 -6.32 7.94 -4.13
C LEU A 75 -6.78 8.73 -2.89
N ASN A 76 -8.06 8.60 -2.52
CA ASN A 76 -8.64 9.21 -1.32
C ASN A 76 -8.32 10.71 -1.18
N GLU A 77 -8.47 11.48 -2.27
CA GLU A 77 -8.12 12.91 -2.35
C GLU A 77 -8.69 13.71 -1.17
N ALA A 78 -9.97 13.48 -0.82
CA ALA A 78 -10.64 14.21 0.26
C ALA A 78 -10.01 13.94 1.64
N GLU A 79 -9.66 12.68 1.94
CA GLU A 79 -9.00 12.31 3.18
C GLU A 79 -7.56 12.81 3.22
N VAL A 80 -6.83 12.69 2.10
CA VAL A 80 -5.46 13.20 1.97
C VAL A 80 -5.44 14.71 2.19
N ASP A 81 -6.36 15.45 1.58
CA ASP A 81 -6.50 16.89 1.77
C ASP A 81 -6.86 17.23 3.21
N PHE A 82 -7.77 16.47 3.82
CA PHE A 82 -8.14 16.65 5.22
C PHE A 82 -6.91 16.49 6.15
N TRP A 83 -6.20 15.37 6.07
CA TRP A 83 -5.08 15.10 6.97
C TRP A 83 -3.86 15.99 6.68
N SER A 84 -3.57 16.29 5.41
CA SER A 84 -2.39 17.09 5.03
C SER A 84 -2.59 18.60 5.21
N VAL A 85 -3.80 19.13 4.96
CA VAL A 85 -4.06 20.57 5.00
C VAL A 85 -4.78 20.99 6.27
N LYS A 86 -5.84 20.26 6.68
CA LYS A 86 -6.64 20.66 7.84
C LYS A 86 -5.96 20.31 9.15
N MET A 87 -5.44 19.09 9.31
CA MET A 87 -4.85 18.68 10.59
C MET A 87 -3.46 19.31 10.85
N THR A 88 -2.71 19.62 9.79
CA THR A 88 -1.39 20.29 9.90
C THR A 88 -1.51 21.81 10.04
N SER A 89 -2.73 22.35 10.05
CA SER A 89 -2.96 23.78 10.30
C SER A 89 -2.48 24.14 11.71
N PRO A 90 -1.58 25.14 11.86
CA PRO A 90 -1.08 25.57 13.17
C PRO A 90 -2.20 25.85 14.18
N ASP A 91 -3.29 26.45 13.70
CA ASP A 91 -4.45 26.84 14.50
C ASP A 91 -5.15 25.64 15.17
N LEU A 92 -5.12 24.45 14.55
CA LEU A 92 -5.74 23.24 15.09
C LEU A 92 -4.76 22.37 15.89
N VAL A 93 -3.46 22.40 15.56
CA VAL A 93 -2.42 21.72 16.33
C VAL A 93 -2.25 22.35 17.71
N ASP A 94 -2.30 23.68 17.80
CA ASP A 94 -2.17 24.39 19.07
C ASP A 94 -3.41 24.22 19.96
N ALA A 95 -4.60 24.12 19.36
CA ALA A 95 -5.84 23.83 20.08
C ALA A 95 -5.85 22.42 20.71
N TYR A 96 -5.34 21.40 20.00
CA TYR A 96 -5.21 20.03 20.53
C TYR A 96 -4.17 19.93 21.65
N LYS A 97 -3.03 20.62 21.51
CA LYS A 97 -2.02 20.69 22.57
C LYS A 97 -2.54 21.37 23.83
N TYR A 98 -3.42 22.35 23.69
CA TYR A 98 -4.01 23.06 24.82
C TYR A 98 -5.03 22.20 25.60
N SER A 99 -5.80 21.34 24.92
CA SER A 99 -6.76 20.46 25.58
C SER A 99 -6.10 19.32 26.36
N ASP A 100 -5.01 18.73 25.87
CA ASP A 100 -4.28 17.66 26.58
C ASP A 100 -3.70 18.15 27.92
N VAL A 101 -3.31 19.42 28.01
CA VAL A 101 -2.72 20.01 29.23
C VAL A 101 -3.76 20.23 30.33
N HIS A 102 -5.06 20.22 30.01
CA HIS A 102 -6.15 20.49 30.96
C HIS A 102 -6.92 19.24 31.41
N GLU A 103 -6.56 18.05 30.93
CA GLU A 103 -7.18 16.78 31.34
C GLU A 103 -6.39 16.03 32.44
N GLU A 104 -5.17 16.49 32.78
CA GLU A 104 -4.29 15.90 33.81
C GLU A 104 -4.36 16.58 35.22
N LEU A 105 -5.37 17.40 35.51
CA LEU A 105 -5.52 18.07 36.83
C LEU A 105 -6.76 17.64 37.61
#